data_AF-A0A9D5XYI1-F1
#
_entry.id   AF-A0A9D5XYI1-F1
#
_cell.length_a   1.000
_cell.length_b   1.000
_cell.length_c   1.000
_cell.angle_alpha   90.00
_cell.angle_beta   90.00
_cell.angle_gamma   90.00
#
_symmetry.space_group_name_H-M   'P 1'
#
loop_
_entity.id
_entity.type
_entity.pdbx_description
1 polymer ?
#
loop_
_entity_poly.entity_id
_entity_poly.type
_entity_poly.pdbx_seq_one_letter_code
_entity_poly.pdbx_strand_id
1 'polypeptide(L)'
;MKIIRKTSAAFTIVEIIIATVVAGLLSMVVVGFYVAHLRSYATSEVRNTATTDMQQALSIVSDDIRNARRVMTYNLVPDVHAPSTLQFAGSKGPATDTDSGYYWRSTSGQLVLERVPRDVSGAPLYDTPIEERLGKSDYVIYYVYQNDLYRRYVPTNAYTSNRELPLSTCAVDAVRAPFGGCSTDQKVLSKLKAQGGSNGFDVRYLNKSGSEVLVKNPDGSPNYEYVGGAAGLSVSFNVSREGGGQMLNLSDKGTMMFRPLSTVSSTPPVVVTPDLPTVTYPSIVAGSGGLEVGLYSGVVGSGRINVGGRLSIYSSSVGSTANPVSVNIGNKGCGAVTDYPIQCANNQALTMGIYTGLYGGAICATGQTTNSFGSGVVVGLQLPCTAPEVTLPTFNKAAFTSPGYLTGGVKTGAQGSCNYFSDILVLPARTRYEGQLSMSNCQVVVEGDIYVAGASPNFTLSLYSTLKVSESLGCRRPTIVVNGKITITSSTIVPNSCGVTPRFISFLSSDNVCTNSDTCTSLSTAAHRFSSKDLIGVTNNMYSDANNAAFYAYFSKNEVASGAATGALAGHSISLSSAIIRLSDLGTGW
;
A
#
# COMPACT_ATOMS: atom_id res chain seq x y z
N MET A 1 73.02 4.25 73.77
CA MET A 1 73.24 2.81 73.49
C MET A 1 71.89 2.24 73.06
N LYS A 2 71.58 2.15 71.76
CA LYS A 2 72.00 1.06 70.86
C LYS A 2 72.23 1.62 69.45
N ILE A 3 73.46 1.56 68.96
CA ILE A 3 73.82 2.04 67.61
C ILE A 3 73.29 1.01 66.61
N ILE A 4 72.19 1.31 65.93
CA ILE A 4 71.80 0.55 64.73
C ILE A 4 72.66 1.08 63.59
N ARG A 5 73.81 0.44 63.38
CA ARG A 5 74.58 0.60 62.15
C ARG A 5 73.67 0.19 60.98
N LYS A 6 73.19 1.15 60.20
CA LYS A 6 72.92 0.86 58.78
C LYS A 6 74.26 0.53 58.17
N THR A 7 74.50 -0.76 57.92
CA THR A 7 75.58 -1.21 57.06
C THR A 7 75.31 -0.68 55.66
N SER A 8 75.93 0.45 55.33
CA SER A 8 76.08 0.92 53.96
C SER A 8 76.93 -0.11 53.23
N ALA A 9 76.29 -1.13 52.64
CA ALA A 9 76.94 -1.98 51.67
C ALA A 9 77.35 -1.08 50.50
N ALA A 10 78.65 -0.82 50.38
CA ALA A 10 79.19 -0.04 49.29
C ALA A 10 79.10 -0.91 48.02
N PHE A 11 78.19 -0.55 47.11
CA PHE A 11 78.04 -1.24 45.83
C PHE A 11 79.37 -1.21 45.07
N THR A 12 79.80 -2.38 44.62
CA THR A 12 80.95 -2.51 43.73
C THR A 12 80.64 -1.86 42.38
N ILE A 13 81.69 -1.42 41.67
CA ILE A 13 81.55 -0.82 40.32
C ILE A 13 80.82 -1.78 39.37
N VAL A 14 81.03 -3.09 39.53
CA VAL A 14 80.35 -4.15 38.76
C VAL A 14 78.85 -4.18 39.04
N GLU A 15 78.43 -4.10 40.31
CA GLU A 15 77.00 -4.04 40.67
C GLU A 15 76.32 -2.78 40.14
N ILE A 16 77.01 -1.63 40.14
CA ILE A 16 76.49 -0.38 39.57
C ILE A 16 76.31 -0.49 38.04
N ILE A 17 77.29 -1.07 37.34
CA ILE A 17 77.20 -1.31 35.88
C ILE A 17 76.04 -2.27 35.57
N ILE A 18 75.94 -3.40 36.29
CA ILE A 18 74.84 -4.36 36.10
C ILE A 18 73.48 -3.71 36.37
N ALA A 19 73.35 -2.95 37.48
CA ALA A 19 72.11 -2.25 37.81
C ALA A 19 71.72 -1.22 36.73
N THR A 20 72.69 -0.50 36.17
CA THR A 20 72.44 0.49 35.10
C THR A 20 72.03 -0.19 33.79
N VAL A 21 72.68 -1.31 33.42
CA VAL A 21 72.30 -2.09 32.24
C VAL A 21 70.90 -2.70 32.39
N VAL A 22 70.59 -3.29 33.55
CA VAL A 22 69.25 -3.86 33.83
C VAL A 22 68.18 -2.77 33.85
N ALA A 23 68.44 -1.61 34.48
CA ALA A 23 67.53 -0.48 34.47
C ALA A 23 67.31 0.10 33.06
N GLY A 24 68.36 0.15 32.23
CA GLY A 24 68.28 0.56 30.82
C GLY A 24 67.42 -0.39 29.98
N LEU A 25 67.66 -1.70 30.10
CA LEU A 25 66.87 -2.74 29.43
C LEU A 25 65.40 -2.71 29.87
N LEU A 26 65.13 -2.62 31.17
CA LEU A 26 63.77 -2.50 31.70
C LEU A 26 63.09 -1.21 31.19
N SER A 27 63.81 -0.09 31.14
CA SER A 27 63.29 1.17 30.61
C SER A 27 62.91 1.06 29.12
N MET A 28 63.74 0.39 28.30
CA MET A 28 63.43 0.12 26.89
C MET A 28 62.18 -0.77 26.74
N VAL A 29 62.05 -1.83 27.55
CA VAL A 29 60.87 -2.70 27.54
C VAL A 29 59.60 -1.94 27.94
N VAL A 30 59.67 -1.11 28.99
CA VAL A 30 58.54 -0.28 29.46
C VAL A 30 58.13 0.75 28.40
N VAL A 31 59.08 1.47 27.81
CA VAL A 31 58.79 2.44 26.73
C VAL A 31 58.20 1.73 25.51
N GLY A 32 58.75 0.57 25.11
CA GLY A 32 58.20 -0.24 24.02
C GLY A 32 56.77 -0.70 24.27
N PHE A 33 56.47 -1.13 25.50
CA PHE A 33 55.10 -1.49 25.93
C PHE A 33 54.15 -0.28 25.88
N TYR A 34 54.54 0.88 26.41
CA TYR A 34 53.72 2.10 26.36
C TYR A 34 53.45 2.55 24.92
N VAL A 35 54.46 2.52 24.02
CA VAL A 35 54.27 2.87 22.60
C VAL A 35 53.33 1.89 21.91
N ALA A 36 53.46 0.58 22.17
CA ALA A 36 52.54 -0.41 21.64
C ALA A 36 51.10 -0.22 22.14
N HIS A 37 50.94 0.09 23.44
CA HIS A 37 49.63 0.34 24.05
C HIS A 37 48.98 1.61 23.52
N LEU A 38 49.73 2.72 23.39
CA LEU A 38 49.25 3.97 22.81
C LEU A 38 48.83 3.81 21.33
N ARG A 39 49.60 3.05 20.53
CA ARG A 39 49.20 2.71 19.16
C ARG A 39 47.89 1.91 19.16
N SER A 40 47.80 0.87 19.99
CA SER A 40 46.58 0.05 20.09
C SER A 40 45.35 0.87 20.51
N TYR A 41 45.52 1.82 21.44
CA TYR A 41 44.45 2.72 21.87
C TYR A 41 44.01 3.65 20.72
N ALA A 42 44.95 4.34 20.07
CA ALA A 42 44.65 5.23 18.93
C ALA A 42 43.99 4.49 17.75
N THR A 43 44.45 3.28 17.43
CA THR A 43 43.82 2.41 16.42
C THR A 43 42.40 1.98 16.84
N SER A 44 42.17 1.72 18.13
CA SER A 44 40.83 1.37 18.64
C SER A 44 39.87 2.55 18.62
N GLU A 45 40.34 3.76 18.97
CA GLU A 45 39.53 4.99 18.94
C GLU A 45 39.10 5.32 17.50
N VAL A 46 40.04 5.35 16.55
CA VAL A 46 39.74 5.58 15.13
C VAL A 46 38.80 4.51 14.56
N ARG A 47 38.93 3.25 14.98
CA ARG A 47 37.99 2.18 14.59
C ARG A 47 36.59 2.44 15.13
N ASN A 48 36.46 2.78 16.42
CA ASN A 48 35.17 3.04 17.05
C ASN A 48 34.45 4.24 16.41
N THR A 49 35.17 5.34 16.16
CA THR A 49 34.62 6.50 15.44
C THR A 49 34.18 6.11 14.04
N ALA A 50 35.01 5.40 13.27
CA ALA A 50 34.67 5.01 11.89
C ALA A 50 33.48 4.03 11.81
N THR A 51 33.36 3.10 12.76
CA THR A 51 32.18 2.24 12.88
C THR A 51 30.93 3.05 13.24
N THR A 52 31.05 4.05 14.14
CA THR A 52 29.94 4.94 14.50
C THR A 52 29.50 5.80 13.31
N ASP A 53 30.45 6.40 12.57
CA ASP A 53 30.20 7.16 11.33
C ASP A 53 29.42 6.31 10.32
N MET A 54 29.86 5.06 10.08
CA MET A 54 29.21 4.14 9.14
C MET A 54 27.80 3.74 9.58
N GLN A 55 27.59 3.47 10.87
CA GLN A 55 26.27 3.13 11.40
C GLN A 55 25.30 4.31 11.33
N GLN A 56 25.78 5.54 11.61
CA GLN A 56 25.00 6.76 11.45
C GLN A 56 24.64 6.99 9.97
N ALA A 57 25.61 6.84 9.06
CA ALA A 57 25.38 6.90 7.62
C ALA A 57 24.36 5.85 7.14
N LEU A 58 24.47 4.60 7.64
CA LEU A 58 23.53 3.54 7.33
C LEU A 58 22.12 3.85 7.85
N SER A 59 22.00 4.45 9.05
CA SER A 59 20.71 4.88 9.59
C SER A 59 20.08 5.97 8.74
N ILE A 60 20.83 7.01 8.36
CA ILE A 60 20.35 8.12 7.52
C ILE A 60 19.86 7.58 6.16
N VAL A 61 20.65 6.74 5.51
CA VAL A 61 20.26 6.09 4.25
C VAL A 61 19.07 5.16 4.45
N SER A 62 18.99 4.44 5.57
CA SER A 62 17.87 3.53 5.86
C SER A 62 16.57 4.25 6.07
N ASP A 63 16.59 5.35 6.81
CA ASP A 63 15.39 6.14 7.07
C ASP A 63 14.91 6.82 5.79
N ASP A 64 15.79 7.25 4.89
CA ASP A 64 15.36 7.69 3.55
C ASP A 64 14.80 6.55 2.70
N ILE A 65 15.44 5.39 2.63
CA ILE A 65 14.92 4.24 1.86
C ILE A 65 13.55 3.78 2.39
N ARG A 66 13.35 3.84 3.71
CA ARG A 66 12.06 3.50 4.37
C ARG A 66 10.97 4.56 4.15
N ASN A 67 11.36 5.82 3.98
CA ASN A 67 10.43 6.94 3.72
C ASN A 67 10.27 7.26 2.22
N ALA A 68 11.11 6.68 1.37
CA ALA A 68 10.98 6.72 -0.09
C ALA A 68 9.84 5.80 -0.55
N ARG A 69 9.14 6.21 -1.61
CA ARG A 69 8.11 5.39 -2.25
C ARG A 69 8.73 4.28 -3.09
N ARG A 70 9.83 4.59 -3.77
CA ARG A 70 10.61 3.70 -4.63
C ARG A 70 11.94 4.38 -4.97
N VAL A 71 12.86 3.59 -5.51
CA VAL A 71 13.98 4.11 -6.29
C VAL A 71 13.53 4.45 -7.71
N MET A 72 14.14 5.47 -8.30
CA MET A 72 13.89 5.91 -9.67
C MET A 72 15.16 5.76 -10.52
N THR A 73 15.00 5.50 -11.82
CA THR A 73 16.13 5.55 -12.75
C THR A 73 16.73 6.95 -12.80
N TYR A 74 15.88 7.99 -12.81
CA TYR A 74 16.24 9.41 -12.80
C TYR A 74 15.20 10.23 -12.01
N ASN A 75 15.58 11.39 -11.48
CA ASN A 75 14.63 12.37 -10.94
C ASN A 75 13.78 12.99 -12.08
N LEU A 76 12.53 13.35 -11.78
CA LEU A 76 11.63 13.99 -12.77
C LEU A 76 11.52 15.50 -12.58
N VAL A 77 11.97 16.03 -11.45
CA VAL A 77 12.16 17.48 -11.24
C VAL A 77 13.57 17.81 -11.70
N PRO A 78 13.79 18.70 -12.70
CA PRO A 78 15.12 19.09 -13.13
C PRO A 78 15.94 19.72 -12.00
N ASP A 79 17.24 19.43 -11.95
CA ASP A 79 18.17 20.02 -10.99
C ASP A 79 19.40 20.55 -11.69
N VAL A 80 19.54 21.88 -11.77
CA VAL A 80 20.68 22.57 -12.40
C VAL A 80 22.04 22.19 -11.80
N HIS A 81 22.05 21.55 -10.62
CA HIS A 81 23.26 21.02 -9.98
C HIS A 81 23.53 19.54 -10.30
N ALA A 82 22.77 18.86 -11.17
CA ALA A 82 23.09 17.50 -11.56
C ALA A 82 24.37 17.44 -12.42
N PRO A 83 25.06 16.29 -12.50
CA PRO A 83 26.33 16.17 -13.22
C PRO A 83 26.19 16.55 -14.70
N SER A 84 27.05 17.46 -15.19
CA SER A 84 26.96 17.96 -16.57
C SER A 84 27.14 16.87 -17.65
N THR A 85 27.72 15.72 -17.29
CA THR A 85 27.88 14.55 -18.16
C THR A 85 26.59 13.74 -18.37
N LEU A 86 25.49 14.09 -17.69
CA LEU A 86 24.17 13.45 -17.80
C LEU A 86 23.15 14.35 -18.53
N GLN A 87 23.61 15.30 -19.36
CA GLN A 87 22.75 16.04 -20.27
C GLN A 87 22.17 15.11 -21.35
N PHE A 88 20.84 14.98 -21.40
CA PHE A 88 20.15 14.23 -22.45
C PHE A 88 20.06 15.07 -23.73
N ALA A 89 21.05 14.93 -24.61
CA ALA A 89 21.01 15.49 -25.95
C ALA A 89 20.07 14.68 -26.87
N GLY A 90 18.78 14.98 -26.80
CA GLY A 90 17.74 14.43 -27.68
C GLY A 90 17.11 13.11 -27.22
N SER A 91 15.77 13.10 -27.20
CA SER A 91 14.94 11.88 -27.27
C SER A 91 15.15 10.80 -26.20
N LYS A 92 14.65 11.04 -24.96
CA LYS A 92 13.99 10.07 -24.02
C LYS A 92 13.91 10.51 -22.54
N GLY A 93 13.86 11.81 -22.25
CA GLY A 93 13.09 12.29 -21.09
C GLY A 93 11.58 12.07 -21.30
N PRO A 94 10.72 12.29 -20.28
CA PRO A 94 9.27 12.37 -20.50
C PRO A 94 8.98 13.48 -21.53
N ALA A 95 8.48 13.08 -22.69
CA ALA A 95 8.53 13.92 -23.89
C ALA A 95 7.35 14.91 -23.97
N THR A 96 7.63 16.20 -23.76
CA THR A 96 6.90 17.32 -24.39
C THR A 96 7.74 18.59 -24.56
N ASP A 97 8.68 18.90 -23.66
CA ASP A 97 9.44 20.16 -23.73
C ASP A 97 10.84 20.03 -24.35
N THR A 98 11.23 21.10 -25.04
CA THR A 98 12.52 21.28 -25.75
C THR A 98 13.71 21.57 -24.83
N ASP A 99 13.53 21.56 -23.52
CA ASP A 99 14.55 21.97 -22.55
C ASP A 99 15.46 20.82 -22.12
N SER A 100 16.77 21.07 -22.22
CA SER A 100 17.83 20.15 -21.83
C SER A 100 17.99 20.09 -20.31
N GLY A 101 17.03 19.42 -19.65
CA GLY A 101 17.01 19.24 -18.21
C GLY A 101 18.24 18.47 -17.69
N TYR A 102 18.78 18.94 -16.57
CA TYR A 102 19.85 18.31 -15.82
C TYR A 102 19.25 17.30 -14.83
N TYR A 103 19.68 16.03 -14.90
CA TYR A 103 19.12 14.94 -14.09
C TYR A 103 20.20 14.05 -13.47
N TRP A 104 19.95 13.59 -12.26
CA TRP A 104 20.68 12.55 -11.56
C TRP A 104 20.16 11.17 -11.96
N ARG A 105 21.04 10.18 -12.02
CA ARG A 105 20.70 8.79 -12.39
C ARG A 105 21.09 7.79 -11.30
N SER A 106 20.24 6.81 -11.02
CA SER A 106 20.59 5.68 -10.15
C SER A 106 21.58 4.73 -10.85
N THR A 107 22.66 4.37 -10.15
CA THR A 107 23.72 3.45 -10.58
C THR A 107 24.16 2.58 -9.38
N SER A 108 25.28 1.86 -9.44
CA SER A 108 25.86 1.22 -8.26
C SER A 108 26.50 2.22 -7.28
N GLY A 109 26.98 3.37 -7.77
CA GLY A 109 27.66 4.40 -6.96
C GLY A 109 26.83 5.65 -6.66
N GLN A 110 25.55 5.66 -7.05
CA GLN A 110 24.64 6.80 -6.93
C GLN A 110 23.21 6.29 -6.81
N LEU A 111 22.40 6.89 -5.92
CA LEU A 111 21.04 6.43 -5.64
C LEU A 111 20.06 7.62 -5.70
N VAL A 112 18.97 7.48 -6.46
CA VAL A 112 17.91 8.48 -6.61
C VAL A 112 16.59 7.92 -6.07
N LEU A 113 16.14 8.42 -4.92
CA LEU A 113 14.93 8.01 -4.23
C LEU A 113 13.79 9.00 -4.49
N GLU A 114 12.59 8.51 -4.81
CA GLU A 114 11.38 9.32 -4.86
C GLU A 114 10.76 9.44 -3.45
N ARG A 115 10.61 10.66 -2.94
CA ARG A 115 9.99 10.96 -1.64
C ARG A 115 8.71 11.78 -1.83
N VAL A 116 7.76 11.59 -0.92
CA VAL A 116 6.62 12.50 -0.80
C VAL A 116 7.13 13.85 -0.28
N PRO A 117 6.84 14.99 -0.94
CA PRO A 117 7.23 16.29 -0.44
C PRO A 117 6.44 16.65 0.81
N ARG A 118 7.03 17.51 1.65
CA ARG A 118 6.50 17.83 2.97
C ARG A 118 6.44 19.33 3.20
N ASP A 119 5.45 19.77 3.97
CA ASP A 119 5.34 21.15 4.39
C ASP A 119 6.31 21.46 5.54
N VAL A 120 6.34 22.73 5.96
CA VAL A 120 7.17 23.19 7.09
C VAL A 120 6.83 22.52 8.43
N SER A 121 5.63 21.96 8.60
CA SER A 121 5.24 21.17 9.77
C SER A 121 5.70 19.70 9.69
N GLY A 122 6.18 19.26 8.53
CA GLY A 122 6.57 17.88 8.23
C GLY A 122 5.41 17.00 7.72
N ALA A 123 4.21 17.55 7.57
CA ALA A 123 3.07 16.88 6.95
C ALA A 123 3.32 16.68 5.44
N PRO A 124 2.85 15.58 4.84
CA PRO A 124 2.95 15.39 3.39
C PRO A 124 2.10 16.42 2.64
N LEU A 125 2.63 16.96 1.54
CA LEU A 125 1.92 17.94 0.68
C LEU A 125 1.08 17.28 -0.43
N TYR A 126 0.75 16.00 -0.29
CA TYR A 126 0.22 15.18 -1.39
C TYR A 126 -1.02 14.36 -1.06
N ASP A 127 -2.15 14.78 -1.63
CA ASP A 127 -3.44 14.10 -1.54
C ASP A 127 -3.96 13.57 -2.89
N THR A 128 -3.19 13.65 -3.99
CA THR A 128 -3.66 13.32 -5.36
C THR A 128 -3.22 11.93 -5.89
N PRO A 129 -3.97 11.31 -6.83
CA PRO A 129 -3.69 9.97 -7.39
C PRO A 129 -2.36 9.85 -8.14
N ILE A 130 -1.92 8.62 -8.45
CA ILE A 130 -0.55 8.36 -8.96
C ILE A 130 -0.24 8.94 -10.33
N GLU A 131 -1.26 9.12 -11.17
CA GLU A 131 -1.12 9.61 -12.55
C GLU A 131 -0.87 11.13 -12.63
N GLU A 132 -1.27 11.90 -11.60
CA GLU A 132 -1.00 13.36 -11.52
C GLU A 132 0.40 13.72 -10.97
N ARG A 133 1.25 12.72 -10.66
CA ARG A 133 2.48 12.88 -9.85
C ARG A 133 3.79 13.04 -10.65
N LEU A 134 3.76 12.95 -11.98
CA LEU A 134 4.96 13.14 -12.80
C LEU A 134 5.52 14.57 -12.64
N GLY A 135 6.84 14.69 -12.42
CA GLY A 135 7.52 15.97 -12.14
C GLY A 135 7.20 16.60 -10.78
N LYS A 136 6.51 15.86 -9.91
CA LYS A 136 5.74 16.45 -8.81
C LYS A 136 6.07 15.86 -7.41
N SER A 137 7.05 14.96 -7.33
CA SER A 137 7.60 14.42 -6.07
C SER A 137 8.90 15.14 -5.68
N ASP A 138 9.29 15.05 -4.40
CA ASP A 138 10.67 15.37 -3.97
C ASP A 138 11.59 14.20 -4.34
N TYR A 139 12.88 14.49 -4.53
CA TYR A 139 13.91 13.47 -4.71
C TYR A 139 15.01 13.61 -3.66
N VAL A 140 15.44 12.48 -3.11
CA VAL A 140 16.66 12.39 -2.30
C VAL A 140 17.72 11.68 -3.12
N ILE A 141 18.85 12.33 -3.32
CA ILE A 141 19.96 11.82 -4.12
C ILE A 141 21.18 11.60 -3.23
N TYR A 142 21.76 10.40 -3.32
CA TYR A 142 23.04 10.06 -2.72
C TYR A 142 24.09 9.95 -3.81
N TYR A 143 25.20 10.69 -3.66
CA TYR A 143 26.29 10.73 -4.61
C TYR A 143 27.65 10.85 -3.90
N VAL A 144 28.73 10.42 -4.55
CA VAL A 144 30.09 10.46 -3.97
C VAL A 144 30.92 11.55 -4.66
N TYR A 145 31.53 12.43 -3.86
CA TYR A 145 32.45 13.47 -4.34
C TYR A 145 33.68 13.54 -3.42
N GLN A 146 34.90 13.54 -3.99
CA GLN A 146 36.17 13.57 -3.25
C GLN A 146 36.26 12.56 -2.09
N ASN A 147 35.79 11.32 -2.32
CA ASN A 147 35.72 10.24 -1.33
C ASN A 147 34.77 10.51 -0.14
N ASP A 148 33.87 11.48 -0.22
CA ASP A 148 32.83 11.70 0.77
C ASP A 148 31.44 11.42 0.14
N LEU A 149 30.54 10.79 0.90
CA LEU A 149 29.13 10.59 0.54
C LEU A 149 28.34 11.84 0.88
N TYR A 150 27.62 12.38 -0.10
CA TYR A 150 26.71 13.51 0.06
C TYR A 150 25.27 13.06 -0.19
N ARG A 151 24.35 13.75 0.49
CA ARG A 151 22.90 13.64 0.37
C ARG A 151 22.35 14.98 -0.04
N ARG A 152 21.68 15.00 -1.18
CA ARG A 152 21.06 16.17 -1.78
C ARG A 152 19.54 16.01 -1.81
N TYR A 153 18.83 17.11 -1.57
CA TYR A 153 17.40 17.20 -1.81
C TYR A 153 17.15 17.97 -3.11
N VAL A 154 16.33 17.40 -4.00
CA VAL A 154 15.78 18.08 -5.17
C VAL A 154 14.28 18.22 -4.93
N PRO A 155 13.83 19.37 -4.41
CA PRO A 155 12.44 19.61 -4.05
C PRO A 155 11.59 19.89 -5.29
N THR A 156 10.34 19.42 -5.30
CA THR A 156 9.38 19.91 -6.30
C THR A 156 8.98 21.36 -6.02
N ASN A 157 8.90 22.18 -7.06
CA ASN A 157 8.39 23.56 -7.02
C ASN A 157 6.87 23.64 -7.22
N ALA A 158 6.17 22.51 -7.38
CA ALA A 158 4.72 22.47 -7.52
C ALA A 158 3.95 22.93 -6.27
N TYR A 159 4.62 23.05 -5.12
CA TYR A 159 4.05 23.48 -3.84
C TYR A 159 4.93 24.56 -3.21
N THR A 160 4.42 25.80 -3.14
CA THR A 160 5.12 26.92 -2.51
C THR A 160 5.37 26.73 -1.02
N SER A 161 4.62 25.83 -0.37
CA SER A 161 4.76 25.44 1.04
C SER A 161 5.77 24.30 1.28
N ASN A 162 6.41 23.76 0.23
CA ASN A 162 7.37 22.66 0.37
C ASN A 162 8.59 23.08 1.19
N ARG A 163 8.77 22.42 2.33
CA ARG A 163 9.84 22.66 3.31
C ARG A 163 11.24 22.54 2.72
N GLU A 164 11.42 21.67 1.75
CA GLU A 164 12.74 21.38 1.20
C GLU A 164 13.13 22.41 0.11
N LEU A 165 12.24 23.34 -0.29
CA LEU A 165 12.53 24.39 -1.28
C LEU A 165 13.75 25.27 -0.97
N PRO A 166 13.98 25.75 0.27
CA PRO A 166 15.17 26.54 0.58
C PRO A 166 16.49 25.75 0.41
N LEU A 167 16.44 24.41 0.39
CA LEU A 167 17.62 23.57 0.25
C LEU A 167 18.13 23.47 -1.20
N SER A 168 17.32 23.85 -2.20
CA SER A 168 17.75 23.87 -3.60
C SER A 168 18.53 25.13 -3.98
N THR A 169 18.45 26.20 -3.19
CA THR A 169 19.09 27.48 -3.54
C THR A 169 20.56 27.52 -3.15
N CYS A 170 21.45 27.36 -4.12
CA CYS A 170 22.88 27.59 -3.94
C CYS A 170 23.58 27.92 -5.26
N ALA A 171 24.82 28.43 -5.18
CA ALA A 171 25.65 28.63 -6.37
C ALA A 171 26.17 27.28 -6.89
N VAL A 172 26.23 27.12 -8.21
CA VAL A 172 26.91 25.99 -8.85
C VAL A 172 28.41 26.12 -8.55
N ASP A 173 28.95 25.17 -7.78
CA ASP A 173 30.37 25.07 -7.51
C ASP A 173 31.08 24.59 -8.79
N ALA A 174 31.87 25.46 -9.42
CA ALA A 174 32.59 25.17 -10.66
C ALA A 174 33.56 23.97 -10.52
N VAL A 175 34.01 23.64 -9.29
CA VAL A 175 34.87 22.49 -9.00
C VAL A 175 34.05 21.19 -8.86
N ARG A 176 32.72 21.29 -8.68
CA ARG A 176 31.77 20.17 -8.63
C ARG A 176 31.03 19.93 -9.94
N ALA A 177 30.93 20.92 -10.82
CA ALA A 177 30.14 20.86 -12.07
C ALA A 177 30.16 19.51 -12.86
N PRO A 178 31.31 18.84 -13.10
CA PRO A 178 31.31 17.55 -13.82
C PRO A 178 30.77 16.36 -12.99
N PHE A 179 30.71 16.46 -11.66
CA PHE A 179 30.23 15.42 -10.74
C PHE A 179 28.88 15.75 -10.10
N GLY A 180 28.36 16.96 -10.35
CA GLY A 180 27.15 17.49 -9.74
C GLY A 180 27.29 17.84 -8.25
N GLY A 181 26.22 18.37 -7.72
CA GLY A 181 26.04 18.71 -6.31
C GLY A 181 26.36 20.16 -5.97
N CYS A 182 26.26 20.44 -4.68
CA CYS A 182 26.25 21.77 -4.12
C CYS A 182 27.06 21.84 -2.81
N SER A 183 27.53 23.02 -2.44
CA SER A 183 28.24 23.26 -1.17
C SER A 183 27.36 23.11 0.08
N THR A 184 26.02 23.23 -0.06
CA THR A 184 25.04 23.04 1.04
C THR A 184 24.53 21.61 1.17
N ASP A 185 24.92 20.69 0.27
CA ASP A 185 24.49 19.29 0.34
C ASP A 185 25.03 18.62 1.62
N GLN A 186 24.20 17.82 2.27
CA GLN A 186 24.55 17.21 3.55
C GLN A 186 25.64 16.14 3.35
N LYS A 187 26.80 16.32 3.96
CA LYS A 187 27.80 15.24 4.06
C LYS A 187 27.30 14.17 5.03
N VAL A 188 27.28 12.92 4.56
CA VAL A 188 26.75 11.76 5.31
C VAL A 188 27.86 10.86 5.84
N LEU A 189 28.93 10.65 5.06
CA LEU A 189 30.06 9.80 5.43
C LEU A 189 31.34 10.28 4.76
N SER A 190 32.47 10.23 5.47
CA SER A 190 33.76 10.69 4.95
C SER A 190 34.77 9.56 4.68
N LYS A 191 35.74 9.83 3.78
CA LYS A 191 36.82 8.92 3.34
C LYS A 191 36.34 7.49 2.99
N LEU A 192 35.33 7.42 2.14
CA LEU A 192 35.02 6.23 1.36
C LEU A 192 36.27 5.74 0.62
N LYS A 193 36.36 4.44 0.43
CA LYS A 193 37.45 3.76 -0.27
C LYS A 193 36.91 3.02 -1.47
N ALA A 194 37.42 3.35 -2.66
CA ALA A 194 37.07 2.62 -3.86
C ALA A 194 37.42 1.12 -3.76
N GLN A 195 36.49 0.26 -4.19
CA GLN A 195 36.63 -1.19 -4.16
C GLN A 195 35.82 -1.82 -5.29
N GLY A 196 36.43 -2.69 -6.09
CA GLY A 196 35.73 -3.47 -7.13
C GLY A 196 35.04 -2.65 -8.23
N GLY A 197 35.49 -1.41 -8.48
CA GLY A 197 34.86 -0.48 -9.43
C GLY A 197 33.78 0.43 -8.83
N SER A 198 33.40 0.24 -7.56
CA SER A 198 32.62 1.21 -6.78
C SER A 198 33.54 2.27 -6.17
N ASN A 199 33.02 3.50 -5.99
CA ASN A 199 33.68 4.61 -5.28
C ASN A 199 33.65 4.47 -3.73
N GLY A 200 33.35 3.27 -3.23
CA GLY A 200 33.23 2.96 -1.79
C GLY A 200 31.80 3.05 -1.24
N PHE A 201 30.86 3.54 -2.04
CA PHE A 201 29.41 3.37 -1.86
C PHE A 201 28.93 2.42 -2.95
N ASP A 202 28.31 1.29 -2.57
CA ASP A 202 27.76 0.28 -3.48
C ASP A 202 26.27 0.05 -3.19
N VAL A 203 25.46 0.09 -4.24
CA VAL A 203 24.00 -0.03 -4.19
C VAL A 203 23.55 -1.12 -5.14
N ARG A 204 22.84 -2.11 -4.59
CA ARG A 204 22.25 -3.23 -5.34
C ARG A 204 20.74 -3.23 -5.25
N TYR A 205 20.11 -3.54 -6.37
CA TYR A 205 18.67 -3.45 -6.56
C TYR A 205 18.04 -4.83 -6.40
N LEU A 206 17.10 -5.00 -5.46
CA LEU A 206 16.55 -6.32 -5.10
C LEU A 206 15.07 -6.41 -5.49
N ASN A 207 14.66 -7.55 -6.04
CA ASN A 207 13.24 -7.87 -6.29
C ASN A 207 12.54 -8.37 -5.00
N LYS A 208 11.26 -8.74 -5.11
CA LYS A 208 10.48 -9.27 -3.98
C LYS A 208 10.99 -10.62 -3.43
N SER A 209 11.77 -11.37 -4.19
CA SER A 209 12.41 -12.62 -3.74
C SER A 209 13.83 -12.42 -3.17
N GLY A 210 14.26 -11.15 -2.99
CA GLY A 210 15.61 -10.81 -2.50
C GLY A 210 16.73 -11.05 -3.52
N SER A 211 16.38 -11.34 -4.78
CA SER A 211 17.33 -11.57 -5.87
C SER A 211 17.74 -10.24 -6.52
N GLU A 212 19.01 -10.12 -6.90
CA GLU A 212 19.54 -8.93 -7.56
C GLU A 212 18.92 -8.76 -8.96
N VAL A 213 18.24 -7.63 -9.17
CA VAL A 213 17.71 -7.22 -10.46
C VAL A 213 18.88 -6.68 -11.24
N LEU A 214 19.36 -7.42 -12.25
CA LEU A 214 20.31 -6.90 -13.22
C LEU A 214 19.58 -6.03 -14.23
N VAL A 215 20.06 -4.81 -14.38
CA VAL A 215 19.24 -3.65 -14.72
C VAL A 215 19.39 -3.24 -16.22
N LYS A 216 19.44 -4.05 -17.30
CA LYS A 216 20.14 -3.72 -18.62
C LYS A 216 19.82 -2.40 -19.40
N ASN A 217 20.84 -1.67 -19.92
CA ASN A 217 20.76 -0.32 -20.56
C ASN A 217 19.86 -0.27 -21.82
N PRO A 218 19.26 0.89 -22.16
CA PRO A 218 18.32 1.02 -23.28
C PRO A 218 19.00 1.19 -24.65
N ASP A 219 20.30 1.47 -24.68
CA ASP A 219 21.11 1.69 -25.88
C ASP A 219 21.85 0.42 -26.38
N GLY A 220 21.67 -0.72 -25.69
CA GLY A 220 22.35 -1.97 -26.00
C GLY A 220 23.83 -2.02 -25.60
N SER A 221 24.37 -0.97 -24.98
CA SER A 221 25.71 -0.99 -24.37
C SER A 221 25.75 -1.97 -23.19
N PRO A 222 26.93 -2.47 -22.77
CA PRO A 222 27.06 -3.47 -21.70
C PRO A 222 26.69 -2.97 -20.29
N ASN A 223 26.26 -1.71 -20.16
CA ASN A 223 25.82 -1.12 -18.90
C ASN A 223 24.31 -1.35 -18.67
N TYR A 224 23.75 -0.80 -17.59
CA TYR A 224 22.45 -1.25 -17.05
C TYR A 224 21.49 -0.04 -16.65
N GLU A 225 20.33 0.17 -17.34
CA GLU A 225 19.04 0.78 -16.83
C GLU A 225 17.72 -0.06 -16.91
N TYR A 226 17.00 -0.23 -15.79
CA TYR A 226 15.53 -0.17 -15.61
C TYR A 226 15.18 -0.51 -14.14
N VAL A 227 15.13 0.51 -13.28
CA VAL A 227 15.03 0.32 -11.81
C VAL A 227 13.58 0.18 -11.30
N GLY A 228 12.59 0.20 -12.20
CA GLY A 228 11.15 0.26 -11.90
C GLY A 228 10.51 -0.98 -11.27
N GLY A 229 11.30 -1.97 -10.86
CA GLY A 229 10.83 -3.22 -10.23
C GLY A 229 11.52 -3.58 -8.91
N ALA A 230 12.41 -2.72 -8.39
CA ALA A 230 13.10 -2.97 -7.13
C ALA A 230 12.13 -2.86 -5.94
N ALA A 231 11.98 -3.94 -5.18
CA ALA A 231 11.21 -3.99 -3.93
C ALA A 231 12.07 -3.68 -2.69
N GLY A 232 13.39 -3.72 -2.85
CA GLY A 232 14.35 -3.31 -1.84
C GLY A 232 15.72 -2.97 -2.43
N LEU A 233 16.60 -2.54 -1.56
CA LEU A 233 17.97 -2.14 -1.85
C LEU A 233 18.92 -2.82 -0.86
N SER A 234 20.12 -3.19 -1.32
CA SER A 234 21.24 -3.49 -0.44
C SER A 234 22.29 -2.41 -0.63
N VAL A 235 22.63 -1.72 0.44
CA VAL A 235 23.61 -0.62 0.45
C VAL A 235 24.82 -1.07 1.25
N SER A 236 26.02 -0.77 0.77
CA SER A 236 27.25 -0.95 1.54
C SER A 236 28.21 0.22 1.43
N PHE A 237 28.99 0.41 2.49
CA PHE A 237 30.05 1.39 2.59
C PHE A 237 31.38 0.68 2.79
N ASN A 238 32.44 1.18 2.17
CA ASN A 238 33.82 0.81 2.42
C ASN A 238 34.57 2.09 2.79
N VAL A 239 35.18 2.13 3.97
CA VAL A 239 35.83 3.31 4.55
C VAL A 239 37.29 3.01 4.85
N SER A 240 38.16 4.01 4.62
CA SER A 240 39.58 3.93 4.99
C SER A 240 39.94 5.07 5.94
N ARG A 241 40.62 4.74 7.05
CA ARG A 241 41.09 5.70 8.07
C ARG A 241 42.50 5.32 8.51
N GLU A 242 43.35 6.31 8.78
CA GLU A 242 44.64 6.07 9.41
C GLU A 242 44.50 6.16 10.93
N GLY A 243 45.03 5.17 11.67
CA GLY A 243 44.99 5.15 13.14
C GLY A 243 46.17 4.37 13.71
N GLY A 244 46.97 5.01 14.56
CA GLY A 244 48.19 4.42 15.13
C GLY A 244 49.33 4.17 14.12
N GLY A 245 49.31 4.87 12.98
CA GLY A 245 50.27 4.67 11.87
C GLY A 245 49.95 3.48 10.96
N GLN A 246 48.71 2.99 10.97
CA GLN A 246 48.21 1.94 10.09
C GLN A 246 46.91 2.35 9.40
N MET A 247 46.73 1.91 8.15
CA MET A 247 45.47 2.09 7.42
C MET A 247 44.45 1.01 7.82
N LEU A 248 43.41 1.44 8.53
CA LEU A 248 42.23 0.65 8.84
C LEU A 248 41.27 0.70 7.65
N ASN A 249 40.91 -0.48 7.13
CA ASN A 249 39.84 -0.63 6.14
C ASN A 249 38.65 -1.28 6.86
N LEU A 250 37.50 -0.63 6.79
CA LEU A 250 36.27 -1.08 7.44
C LEU A 250 35.14 -1.07 6.39
N SER A 251 34.17 -1.96 6.56
CA SER A 251 32.98 -1.98 5.73
C SER A 251 31.75 -2.31 6.55
N ASP A 252 30.61 -1.78 6.11
CA ASP A 252 29.29 -2.06 6.68
C ASP A 252 28.27 -2.19 5.55
N LYS A 253 27.20 -2.94 5.78
CA LYS A 253 26.15 -3.21 4.79
C LYS A 253 24.77 -3.36 5.44
N GLY A 254 23.75 -2.82 4.80
CA GLY A 254 22.36 -3.00 5.19
C GLY A 254 21.48 -3.33 4.00
N THR A 255 20.66 -4.37 4.14
CA THR A 255 19.60 -4.71 3.19
C THR A 255 18.26 -4.18 3.72
N MET A 256 17.51 -3.49 2.87
CA MET A 256 16.35 -2.72 3.24
C MET A 256 15.26 -2.89 2.18
N MET A 257 14.07 -3.31 2.59
CA MET A 257 12.89 -3.26 1.73
C MET A 257 12.28 -1.87 1.79
N PHE A 258 11.73 -1.37 0.68
CA PHE A 258 10.82 -0.23 0.75
C PHE A 258 9.66 -0.61 1.67
N ARG A 259 9.24 0.30 2.55
CA ARG A 259 8.04 0.04 3.34
C ARG A 259 6.87 -0.09 2.35
N PRO A 260 6.07 -1.19 2.37
CA PRO A 260 4.72 -1.06 1.87
C PRO A 260 4.08 0.08 2.66
N LEU A 261 3.34 0.97 1.98
CA LEU A 261 2.66 2.11 2.59
C LEU A 261 1.53 1.63 3.51
N SER A 262 1.93 1.08 4.64
CA SER A 262 1.12 0.84 5.82
C SER A 262 1.00 2.18 6.55
N THR A 263 -0.24 2.55 6.84
CA THR A 263 -0.63 3.83 7.41
C THR A 263 -0.08 4.00 8.83
N VAL A 264 1.11 4.60 8.94
CA VAL A 264 1.66 5.02 10.24
C VAL A 264 0.91 6.26 10.70
N SER A 265 -0.01 6.06 11.64
CA SER A 265 -0.81 7.11 12.27
C SER A 265 0.05 8.06 13.10
N SER A 266 0.01 9.34 12.76
CA SER A 266 0.24 10.46 13.67
C SER A 266 -0.54 11.69 13.18
N THR A 267 -1.61 12.05 13.89
CA THR A 267 -2.47 13.23 13.64
C THR A 267 -1.68 14.54 13.65
N PRO A 268 -1.93 15.50 12.72
CA PRO A 268 -3.08 16.42 12.86
C PRO A 268 -3.81 16.73 11.50
N PRO A 269 -4.52 17.87 11.38
CA PRO A 269 -5.98 17.91 11.24
C PRO A 269 -6.54 17.54 9.84
N VAL A 270 -7.44 16.54 9.84
CA VAL A 270 -8.61 16.33 8.97
C VAL A 270 -8.73 17.19 7.68
N VAL A 271 -8.23 16.66 6.57
CA VAL A 271 -8.94 16.69 5.28
C VAL A 271 -9.09 15.24 4.84
N VAL A 272 -10.32 14.75 4.71
CA VAL A 272 -10.56 13.32 4.55
C VAL A 272 -10.82 12.95 3.09
N THR A 273 -9.75 12.59 2.38
CA THR A 273 -9.85 11.59 1.31
C THR A 273 -9.98 10.21 1.96
N PRO A 274 -11.07 9.45 1.73
CA PRO A 274 -11.19 8.11 2.26
C PRO A 274 -10.27 7.15 1.48
N ASP A 275 -9.01 7.05 1.91
CA ASP A 275 -8.17 5.90 1.59
C ASP A 275 -8.82 4.65 2.22
N LEU A 276 -9.58 3.94 1.40
CA LEU A 276 -10.12 2.63 1.73
C LEU A 276 -8.94 1.67 1.93
N PRO A 277 -8.83 1.02 3.10
CA PRO A 277 -7.68 0.18 3.40
C PRO A 277 -7.64 -0.99 2.44
N THR A 278 -6.48 -1.20 1.80
CA THR A 278 -6.24 -2.29 0.86
C THR A 278 -6.10 -3.63 1.59
N VAL A 279 -7.19 -4.10 2.20
CA VAL A 279 -7.26 -5.44 2.79
C VAL A 279 -7.62 -6.41 1.68
N THR A 280 -7.02 -7.60 1.68
CA THR A 280 -7.40 -8.68 0.77
C THR A 280 -8.72 -9.31 1.22
N TYR A 281 -9.83 -8.57 1.06
CA TYR A 281 -11.14 -9.00 1.49
C TYR A 281 -11.63 -10.23 0.68
N PRO A 282 -12.45 -11.10 1.29
CA PRO A 282 -13.08 -12.23 0.60
C PRO A 282 -13.99 -11.73 -0.53
N SER A 283 -14.15 -12.58 -1.54
CA SER A 283 -14.97 -12.30 -2.72
C SER A 283 -16.46 -12.17 -2.39
N ILE A 284 -16.92 -12.79 -1.30
CA ILE A 284 -18.27 -12.62 -0.73
C ILE A 284 -18.16 -12.38 0.80
N VAL A 285 -18.77 -11.30 1.30
CA VAL A 285 -19.01 -11.05 2.74
C VAL A 285 -20.51 -10.90 3.02
N ALA A 286 -21.11 -11.88 3.69
CA ALA A 286 -22.43 -11.70 4.29
C ALA A 286 -22.29 -11.38 5.79
N GLY A 287 -23.10 -10.44 6.29
CA GLY A 287 -23.23 -10.14 7.71
C GLY A 287 -24.08 -11.17 8.44
N SER A 288 -24.68 -10.76 9.56
CA SER A 288 -25.52 -11.63 10.39
C SER A 288 -26.85 -12.05 9.75
N GLY A 289 -27.28 -11.38 8.68
CA GLY A 289 -28.44 -11.80 7.89
C GLY A 289 -28.19 -13.06 7.06
N GLY A 290 -26.92 -13.46 6.87
CA GLY A 290 -26.54 -14.70 6.19
C GLY A 290 -26.44 -14.61 4.67
N LEU A 291 -26.11 -15.74 4.06
CA LEU A 291 -25.98 -15.92 2.61
C LEU A 291 -26.92 -17.04 2.16
N GLU A 292 -27.79 -16.74 1.21
CA GLU A 292 -28.66 -17.69 0.53
C GLU A 292 -28.21 -17.88 -0.92
N VAL A 293 -27.99 -19.13 -1.31
CA VAL A 293 -27.61 -19.55 -2.67
C VAL A 293 -28.73 -20.45 -3.21
N GLY A 294 -29.79 -19.83 -3.70
CA GLY A 294 -31.01 -20.46 -4.17
C GLY A 294 -31.02 -20.81 -5.66
N LEU A 295 -31.85 -21.79 -6.01
CA LEU A 295 -32.20 -22.32 -7.34
C LEU A 295 -31.26 -21.95 -8.50
N TYR A 296 -30.50 -22.92 -9.00
CA TYR A 296 -29.66 -22.79 -10.21
C TYR A 296 -28.60 -21.69 -10.14
N SER A 297 -28.19 -21.29 -8.92
CA SER A 297 -27.06 -20.39 -8.73
C SER A 297 -25.73 -21.13 -8.74
N GLY A 298 -24.70 -20.44 -9.25
CA GLY A 298 -23.33 -20.92 -9.29
C GLY A 298 -22.37 -19.87 -8.75
N VAL A 299 -21.65 -20.19 -7.68
CA VAL A 299 -20.48 -19.40 -7.24
C VAL A 299 -19.22 -20.13 -7.72
N VAL A 300 -18.54 -19.57 -8.72
CA VAL A 300 -17.45 -20.23 -9.46
C VAL A 300 -16.15 -19.45 -9.39
N GLY A 301 -15.01 -20.15 -9.42
CA GLY A 301 -13.67 -19.56 -9.33
C GLY A 301 -13.02 -19.74 -7.95
N SER A 302 -11.80 -19.21 -7.80
CA SER A 302 -11.03 -19.23 -6.54
C SER A 302 -11.40 -18.04 -5.67
N GLY A 303 -11.70 -18.28 -4.40
CA GLY A 303 -12.04 -17.19 -3.50
C GLY A 303 -12.35 -17.61 -2.07
N ARG A 304 -12.58 -16.58 -1.24
CA ARG A 304 -13.05 -16.73 0.14
C ARG A 304 -14.49 -16.25 0.26
N ILE A 305 -15.27 -16.92 1.09
CA ILE A 305 -16.66 -16.59 1.41
C ILE A 305 -16.76 -16.52 2.94
N ASN A 306 -17.05 -15.33 3.47
CA ASN A 306 -17.24 -15.13 4.91
C ASN A 306 -18.70 -14.77 5.17
N VAL A 307 -19.37 -15.51 6.06
CA VAL A 307 -20.80 -15.36 6.38
C VAL A 307 -20.93 -15.19 7.89
N GLY A 308 -21.38 -14.04 8.38
CA GLY A 308 -21.62 -13.83 9.81
C GLY A 308 -22.79 -14.67 10.32
N GLY A 309 -23.87 -14.73 9.54
CA GLY A 309 -25.08 -15.52 9.80
C GLY A 309 -24.99 -16.97 9.36
N ARG A 310 -26.09 -17.48 8.82
CA ARG A 310 -26.21 -18.84 8.28
C ARG A 310 -25.88 -18.86 6.78
N LEU A 311 -25.38 -19.99 6.29
CA LEU A 311 -25.26 -20.28 4.86
C LEU A 311 -26.33 -21.30 4.47
N SER A 312 -27.20 -20.91 3.55
CA SER A 312 -28.21 -21.79 2.94
C SER A 312 -27.93 -21.98 1.46
N ILE A 313 -27.92 -23.22 0.99
CA ILE A 313 -27.73 -23.56 -0.43
C ILE A 313 -28.89 -24.45 -0.86
N TYR A 314 -29.56 -24.15 -1.98
CA TYR A 314 -30.71 -24.90 -2.50
C TYR A 314 -30.60 -25.06 -4.02
N SER A 315 -30.63 -26.30 -4.53
CA SER A 315 -30.51 -26.66 -5.96
C SER A 315 -29.40 -25.89 -6.72
N SER A 316 -28.26 -25.69 -6.07
CA SER A 316 -27.20 -24.73 -6.47
C SER A 316 -25.82 -25.23 -6.06
N SER A 317 -24.77 -24.63 -6.64
CA SER A 317 -23.38 -25.01 -6.36
C SER A 317 -22.49 -23.83 -5.95
N VAL A 318 -21.59 -24.09 -5.00
CA VAL A 318 -20.59 -23.14 -4.49
C VAL A 318 -19.22 -23.81 -4.53
N GLY A 319 -18.32 -23.24 -5.33
CA GLY A 319 -17.05 -23.87 -5.70
C GLY A 319 -17.23 -25.08 -6.62
N SER A 320 -16.12 -25.75 -6.91
CA SER A 320 -16.06 -27.03 -7.62
C SER A 320 -14.88 -27.85 -7.12
N THR A 321 -14.80 -29.13 -7.47
CA THR A 321 -13.62 -29.96 -7.16
C THR A 321 -12.33 -29.42 -7.79
N ALA A 322 -12.41 -28.82 -8.98
CA ALA A 322 -11.26 -28.21 -9.66
C ALA A 322 -10.91 -26.81 -9.12
N ASN A 323 -11.90 -26.07 -8.61
CA ASN A 323 -11.76 -24.72 -8.04
C ASN A 323 -12.51 -24.65 -6.71
N PRO A 324 -11.92 -25.19 -5.62
CA PRO A 324 -12.54 -25.17 -4.30
C PRO A 324 -12.42 -23.79 -3.65
N VAL A 325 -13.44 -23.39 -2.90
CA VAL A 325 -13.47 -22.11 -2.16
C VAL A 325 -13.05 -22.30 -0.70
N SER A 326 -12.76 -21.22 0.03
CA SER A 326 -12.66 -21.27 1.50
C SER A 326 -13.85 -20.56 2.12
N VAL A 327 -14.50 -21.19 3.11
CA VAL A 327 -15.79 -20.72 3.64
C VAL A 327 -15.76 -20.66 5.17
N ASN A 328 -16.11 -19.51 5.73
CA ASN A 328 -16.27 -19.30 7.16
C ASN A 328 -17.72 -18.88 7.47
N ILE A 329 -18.38 -19.56 8.42
CA ILE A 329 -19.77 -19.32 8.79
C ILE A 329 -19.86 -19.11 10.31
N GLY A 330 -20.21 -17.90 10.74
CA GLY A 330 -20.24 -17.49 12.14
C GLY A 330 -21.50 -17.92 12.90
N ASN A 331 -22.62 -18.18 12.21
CA ASN A 331 -23.91 -18.56 12.79
C ASN A 331 -24.47 -17.53 13.82
N LYS A 332 -24.13 -16.25 13.63
CA LYS A 332 -24.70 -15.08 14.33
C LYS A 332 -25.81 -14.48 13.48
N GLY A 333 -27.07 -14.64 13.89
CA GLY A 333 -28.22 -14.22 13.08
C GLY A 333 -29.57 -14.66 13.66
N CYS A 334 -29.57 -15.17 14.89
CA CYS A 334 -30.77 -15.46 15.65
C CYS A 334 -31.10 -14.26 16.56
N GLY A 335 -32.15 -14.40 17.36
CA GLY A 335 -32.71 -13.34 18.19
C GLY A 335 -34.06 -12.87 17.67
N ALA A 336 -34.78 -12.16 18.53
CA ALA A 336 -35.93 -11.36 18.17
C ALA A 336 -35.49 -9.97 17.68
N VAL A 337 -36.47 -9.12 17.40
CA VAL A 337 -36.27 -7.72 16.99
C VAL A 337 -35.45 -6.91 18.02
N THR A 338 -35.46 -7.31 19.30
CA THR A 338 -34.88 -6.55 20.42
C THR A 338 -33.41 -6.86 20.75
N ASP A 339 -32.91 -8.05 20.40
CA ASP A 339 -31.56 -8.52 20.76
C ASP A 339 -30.67 -8.84 19.55
N TYR A 340 -31.23 -8.85 18.33
CA TYR A 340 -30.50 -9.20 17.11
C TYR A 340 -29.26 -8.31 16.81
N PRO A 341 -28.15 -8.91 16.31
CA PRO A 341 -27.94 -10.35 16.08
C PRO A 341 -27.31 -11.07 17.28
N ILE A 342 -27.84 -12.24 17.65
CA ILE A 342 -27.21 -13.17 18.60
C ILE A 342 -26.76 -14.47 17.92
N GLN A 343 -25.87 -15.20 18.60
CA GLN A 343 -25.44 -16.54 18.22
C GLN A 343 -26.63 -17.51 18.21
N CYS A 344 -26.78 -18.28 17.15
CA CYS A 344 -27.79 -19.33 17.09
C CYS A 344 -27.38 -20.55 17.95
N ALA A 345 -28.20 -20.90 18.94
CA ALA A 345 -27.91 -22.00 19.87
C ALA A 345 -28.20 -23.41 19.29
N ASN A 346 -29.35 -23.58 18.63
CA ASN A 346 -29.87 -24.90 18.24
C ASN A 346 -29.98 -25.11 16.71
N ASN A 347 -29.48 -24.17 15.90
CA ASN A 347 -29.60 -24.20 14.44
C ASN A 347 -28.27 -24.53 13.77
N GLN A 348 -28.28 -25.44 12.79
CA GLN A 348 -27.13 -25.69 11.93
C GLN A 348 -26.76 -24.41 11.16
N ALA A 349 -25.48 -24.08 11.21
CA ALA A 349 -24.86 -22.92 10.57
C ALA A 349 -24.90 -23.02 9.04
N LEU A 350 -24.70 -24.24 8.53
CA LEU A 350 -24.80 -24.62 7.13
C LEU A 350 -26.06 -25.45 6.93
N THR A 351 -26.90 -25.05 5.98
CA THR A 351 -28.07 -25.83 5.52
C THR A 351 -28.02 -26.05 4.01
N MET A 352 -28.22 -27.31 3.60
CA MET A 352 -28.15 -27.78 2.22
C MET A 352 -29.51 -28.37 1.81
N GLY A 353 -30.01 -27.98 0.65
CA GLY A 353 -31.16 -28.58 -0.01
C GLY A 353 -30.80 -29.73 -0.94
N ILE A 354 -31.79 -30.24 -1.67
CA ILE A 354 -31.58 -31.26 -2.71
C ILE A 354 -30.74 -30.71 -3.88
N TYR A 355 -29.97 -31.59 -4.53
CA TYR A 355 -29.12 -31.27 -5.70
C TYR A 355 -28.17 -30.08 -5.45
N THR A 356 -27.51 -30.07 -4.29
CA THR A 356 -26.59 -29.00 -3.89
C THR A 356 -25.15 -29.49 -3.79
N GLY A 357 -24.21 -28.58 -4.00
CA GLY A 357 -22.78 -28.84 -3.84
C GLY A 357 -22.05 -27.68 -3.20
N LEU A 358 -21.29 -27.95 -2.14
CA LEU A 358 -20.37 -27.01 -1.52
C LEU A 358 -18.97 -27.64 -1.52
N TYR A 359 -18.12 -27.16 -2.43
CA TYR A 359 -16.78 -27.69 -2.65
C TYR A 359 -15.74 -26.73 -2.06
N GLY A 360 -15.32 -27.02 -0.83
CA GLY A 360 -14.36 -26.19 -0.11
C GLY A 360 -13.00 -26.85 0.10
N GLY A 361 -11.95 -26.03 0.09
CA GLY A 361 -10.61 -26.44 0.52
C GLY A 361 -10.49 -26.43 2.05
N ALA A 362 -11.20 -25.49 2.69
CA ALA A 362 -11.49 -25.49 4.12
C ALA A 362 -12.83 -24.78 4.35
N ILE A 363 -13.77 -25.47 5.00
CA ILE A 363 -15.06 -24.94 5.44
C ILE A 363 -15.10 -25.04 6.96
N CYS A 364 -15.26 -23.89 7.62
CA CYS A 364 -15.55 -23.85 9.04
C CYS A 364 -16.91 -23.19 9.31
N ALA A 365 -17.74 -23.86 10.09
CA ALA A 365 -19.09 -23.45 10.44
C ALA A 365 -19.33 -23.55 11.96
N THR A 366 -19.37 -22.41 12.64
CA THR A 366 -19.50 -22.32 14.11
C THR A 366 -20.83 -22.91 14.57
N GLY A 367 -20.78 -23.92 15.44
CA GLY A 367 -21.96 -24.59 15.96
C GLY A 367 -22.63 -25.57 14.97
N GLN A 368 -21.97 -25.89 13.86
CA GLN A 368 -22.36 -27.03 13.05
C GLN A 368 -22.08 -28.32 13.84
N THR A 369 -23.07 -29.21 13.96
CA THR A 369 -22.94 -30.47 14.72
C THR A 369 -23.04 -31.72 13.85
N THR A 370 -23.47 -31.58 12.58
CA THR A 370 -23.60 -32.70 11.64
C THR A 370 -22.89 -32.42 10.31
N ASN A 371 -22.38 -33.48 9.69
CA ASN A 371 -21.90 -33.51 8.30
C ASN A 371 -22.87 -34.23 7.35
N SER A 372 -24.05 -34.64 7.84
CA SER A 372 -25.09 -35.29 7.03
C SER A 372 -26.03 -34.24 6.45
N PHE A 373 -26.05 -34.15 5.12
CA PHE A 373 -26.78 -33.13 4.35
C PHE A 373 -27.79 -33.74 3.35
N GLY A 374 -28.25 -34.97 3.62
CA GLY A 374 -29.16 -35.68 2.73
C GLY A 374 -28.51 -35.96 1.37
N SER A 375 -29.06 -35.38 0.29
CA SER A 375 -28.53 -35.47 -1.07
C SER A 375 -27.59 -34.31 -1.45
N GLY A 376 -27.29 -33.39 -0.53
CA GLY A 376 -26.30 -32.34 -0.73
C GLY A 376 -24.86 -32.84 -0.52
N VAL A 377 -23.94 -32.43 -1.40
CA VAL A 377 -22.52 -32.75 -1.30
C VAL A 377 -21.79 -31.61 -0.58
N VAL A 378 -21.01 -31.92 0.46
CA VAL A 378 -20.14 -30.97 1.15
C VAL A 378 -18.73 -31.56 1.27
N VAL A 379 -17.73 -30.84 0.74
CA VAL A 379 -16.31 -31.24 0.76
C VAL A 379 -15.51 -30.20 1.54
N GLY A 380 -14.66 -30.64 2.47
CA GLY A 380 -13.78 -29.76 3.25
C GLY A 380 -14.36 -29.21 4.56
N LEU A 381 -15.52 -29.71 5.01
CA LEU A 381 -16.11 -29.34 6.31
C LEU A 381 -15.31 -29.89 7.49
N GLN A 382 -14.92 -28.98 8.40
CA GLN A 382 -14.21 -29.30 9.63
C GLN A 382 -15.17 -29.26 10.82
N LEU A 383 -15.20 -30.34 11.62
CA LEU A 383 -16.04 -30.47 12.82
C LEU A 383 -15.21 -31.03 13.99
N PRO A 384 -15.30 -30.46 15.21
CA PRO A 384 -15.84 -29.13 15.51
C PRO A 384 -14.90 -28.04 14.98
N CYS A 385 -15.41 -26.82 14.79
CA CYS A 385 -14.57 -25.65 14.52
C CYS A 385 -15.25 -24.37 15.03
N THR A 386 -14.51 -23.26 15.04
CA THR A 386 -15.05 -21.92 15.30
C THR A 386 -14.52 -20.98 14.23
N ALA A 387 -15.42 -20.43 13.43
CA ALA A 387 -15.10 -19.49 12.38
C ALA A 387 -14.61 -18.16 13.00
N PRO A 388 -13.63 -17.47 12.38
CA PRO A 388 -13.28 -16.11 12.76
C PRO A 388 -14.49 -15.18 12.69
N GLU A 389 -14.49 -14.11 13.49
CA GLU A 389 -15.56 -13.12 13.43
C GLU A 389 -15.61 -12.43 12.07
N VAL A 390 -16.79 -12.43 11.45
CA VAL A 390 -17.02 -11.83 10.14
C VAL A 390 -17.42 -10.37 10.31
N THR A 391 -16.43 -9.48 10.19
CA THR A 391 -16.65 -8.03 10.09
C THR A 391 -16.96 -7.63 8.65
N LEU A 392 -18.04 -6.86 8.44
CA LEU A 392 -18.32 -6.22 7.15
C LEU A 392 -17.26 -5.13 6.84
N PRO A 393 -16.95 -4.84 5.56
CA PRO A 393 -16.02 -3.77 5.20
C PRO A 393 -16.51 -2.41 5.70
N THR A 394 -15.70 -1.66 6.42
CA THR A 394 -16.08 -0.32 6.89
C THR A 394 -15.93 0.73 5.79
N PHE A 395 -16.92 1.61 5.63
CA PHE A 395 -16.86 2.73 4.68
C PHE A 395 -16.97 4.07 5.42
N ASN A 396 -16.01 4.97 5.19
CA ASN A 396 -16.04 6.30 5.78
C ASN A 396 -16.96 7.23 4.97
N LYS A 397 -18.27 7.13 5.22
CA LYS A 397 -19.28 7.93 4.53
C LYS A 397 -19.04 9.43 4.69
N ALA A 398 -18.79 9.88 5.92
CA ALA A 398 -18.55 11.29 6.26
C ALA A 398 -17.38 11.92 5.46
N ALA A 399 -16.32 11.14 5.20
CA ALA A 399 -15.21 11.56 4.35
C ALA A 399 -15.63 11.70 2.89
N PHE A 400 -16.27 10.66 2.37
CA PHE A 400 -16.72 10.59 0.98
C PHE A 400 -17.76 11.66 0.64
N THR A 401 -18.59 12.06 1.61
CA THR A 401 -19.60 13.12 1.45
C THR A 401 -19.08 14.52 1.81
N SER A 402 -17.81 14.65 2.22
CA SER A 402 -17.26 15.93 2.66
C SER A 402 -17.18 16.94 1.51
N PRO A 403 -17.40 18.24 1.76
CA PRO A 403 -17.30 19.27 0.71
C PRO A 403 -15.91 19.35 0.04
N GLY A 404 -14.85 18.99 0.77
CA GLY A 404 -13.48 18.92 0.22
C GLY A 404 -13.25 17.72 -0.72
N TYR A 405 -14.10 16.69 -0.65
CA TYR A 405 -14.03 15.52 -1.52
C TYR A 405 -14.99 15.60 -2.71
N LEU A 406 -16.25 16.01 -2.49
CA LEU A 406 -17.26 16.15 -3.57
C LEU A 406 -17.17 17.49 -4.29
N THR A 407 -16.02 17.73 -4.92
CA THR A 407 -15.69 18.98 -5.64
C THR A 407 -16.41 19.15 -6.97
N GLY A 408 -17.12 18.14 -7.48
CA GLY A 408 -17.89 18.20 -8.74
C GLY A 408 -19.21 18.97 -8.64
N GLY A 409 -19.52 19.49 -7.44
CA GLY A 409 -20.74 20.25 -7.17
C GLY A 409 -21.98 19.38 -6.94
N VAL A 410 -23.10 20.06 -6.71
CA VAL A 410 -24.42 19.44 -6.53
C VAL A 410 -25.22 19.58 -7.83
N LYS A 411 -25.78 18.47 -8.30
CA LYS A 411 -26.69 18.41 -9.45
C LYS A 411 -28.02 17.82 -9.01
N THR A 412 -29.11 18.21 -9.64
CA THR A 412 -30.38 17.48 -9.52
C THR A 412 -30.22 16.08 -10.10
N GLY A 413 -30.83 15.07 -9.48
CA GLY A 413 -30.86 13.70 -9.99
C GLY A 413 -31.39 13.65 -11.42
N ALA A 414 -30.62 13.04 -12.32
CA ALA A 414 -31.01 12.96 -13.72
C ALA A 414 -31.94 11.75 -13.93
N GLN A 415 -33.19 12.03 -14.31
CA GLN A 415 -34.02 11.06 -15.03
C GLN A 415 -33.73 11.20 -16.52
N GLY A 416 -32.71 10.48 -16.98
CA GLY A 416 -32.30 10.48 -18.38
C GLY A 416 -32.69 9.15 -19.03
N SER A 417 -33.83 9.13 -19.74
CA SER A 417 -33.93 8.16 -20.83
C SER A 417 -33.16 8.72 -22.01
N CYS A 418 -32.21 7.94 -22.50
CA CYS A 418 -31.64 8.17 -23.81
C CYS A 418 -32.69 7.84 -24.88
N ASN A 419 -32.65 8.53 -26.02
CA ASN A 419 -33.52 8.26 -27.16
C ASN A 419 -32.99 7.05 -27.94
N TYR A 420 -31.66 6.86 -27.93
CA TYR A 420 -30.97 5.79 -28.64
C TYR A 420 -29.86 5.17 -27.78
N PHE A 421 -29.58 3.88 -28.00
CA PHE A 421 -28.45 3.15 -27.38
C PHE A 421 -27.05 3.72 -27.69
N SER A 422 -26.97 4.70 -28.59
CA SER A 422 -25.76 5.46 -28.91
C SER A 422 -25.58 6.73 -28.08
N ASP A 423 -26.61 7.19 -27.38
CA ASP A 423 -26.54 8.45 -26.64
C ASP A 423 -25.66 8.27 -25.39
N ILE A 424 -24.68 9.16 -25.24
CA ILE A 424 -23.70 9.10 -24.16
C ILE A 424 -24.10 10.05 -23.03
N LEU A 425 -24.31 9.51 -21.84
CA LEU A 425 -24.50 10.26 -20.61
C LEU A 425 -23.22 10.19 -19.77
N VAL A 426 -22.54 11.32 -19.60
CA VAL A 426 -21.36 11.41 -18.74
C VAL A 426 -21.78 11.74 -17.31
N LEU A 427 -21.30 10.96 -16.34
CA LEU A 427 -21.42 11.19 -14.91
C LEU A 427 -20.05 11.67 -14.36
N PRO A 428 -19.86 12.98 -14.13
CA PRO A 428 -18.54 13.52 -13.81
C PRO A 428 -18.05 13.13 -12.41
N ALA A 429 -16.73 13.07 -12.27
CA ALA A 429 -16.07 12.73 -11.02
C ALA A 429 -16.47 13.66 -9.86
N ARG A 430 -16.50 13.10 -8.64
CA ARG A 430 -16.74 13.81 -7.38
C ARG A 430 -18.06 14.59 -7.33
N THR A 431 -19.08 14.14 -8.05
CA THR A 431 -20.38 14.82 -8.15
C THR A 431 -21.38 14.29 -7.12
N ARG A 432 -22.13 15.20 -6.50
CA ARG A 432 -23.32 14.88 -5.70
C ARG A 432 -24.59 15.05 -6.53
N TYR A 433 -25.45 14.04 -6.54
CA TYR A 433 -26.78 14.08 -7.17
C TYR A 433 -27.86 14.10 -6.09
N GLU A 434 -28.75 15.08 -6.15
CA GLU A 434 -29.91 15.25 -5.27
C GLU A 434 -31.18 14.75 -5.98
N GLY A 435 -31.64 13.56 -5.60
CA GLY A 435 -32.78 12.87 -6.19
C GLY A 435 -32.40 11.53 -6.84
N GLN A 436 -33.38 10.93 -7.53
CA GLN A 436 -33.16 9.69 -8.28
C GLN A 436 -32.26 9.91 -9.50
N LEU A 437 -31.27 9.05 -9.67
CA LEU A 437 -30.45 8.94 -10.89
C LEU A 437 -30.90 7.69 -11.67
N SER A 438 -31.67 7.90 -12.75
CA SER A 438 -32.30 6.83 -13.52
C SER A 438 -31.89 6.92 -14.99
N MET A 439 -31.33 5.83 -15.50
CA MET A 439 -30.71 5.78 -16.82
C MET A 439 -31.23 4.55 -17.59
N SER A 440 -31.82 4.81 -18.76
CA SER A 440 -32.43 3.78 -19.61
C SER A 440 -32.07 3.99 -21.08
N ASN A 441 -31.79 2.88 -21.79
CA ASN A 441 -31.26 2.84 -23.16
C ASN A 441 -29.98 3.67 -23.38
N CYS A 442 -29.14 3.88 -22.35
CA CYS A 442 -28.00 4.81 -22.39
C CYS A 442 -26.62 4.14 -22.46
N GLN A 443 -25.63 4.83 -23.04
CA GLN A 443 -24.21 4.61 -22.74
C GLN A 443 -23.77 5.57 -21.63
N VAL A 444 -23.68 5.07 -20.41
CA VAL A 444 -23.30 5.85 -19.23
C VAL A 444 -21.78 5.78 -19.05
N VAL A 445 -21.08 6.91 -19.06
CA VAL A 445 -19.65 6.98 -18.79
C VAL A 445 -19.42 7.56 -17.39
N VAL A 446 -18.76 6.80 -16.52
CA VAL A 446 -18.42 7.22 -15.15
C VAL A 446 -16.98 7.72 -15.12
N GLU A 447 -16.79 9.01 -14.84
CA GLU A 447 -15.46 9.65 -14.78
C GLU A 447 -14.83 9.62 -13.39
N GLY A 448 -15.56 9.19 -12.36
CA GLY A 448 -15.01 9.07 -11.00
C GLY A 448 -16.06 8.75 -9.96
N ASP A 449 -15.78 9.15 -8.73
CA ASP A 449 -16.64 8.86 -7.57
C ASP A 449 -17.94 9.68 -7.60
N ILE A 450 -19.06 9.07 -7.20
CA ILE A 450 -20.40 9.67 -7.28
C ILE A 450 -21.14 9.46 -5.96
N TYR A 451 -21.87 10.48 -5.50
CA TYR A 451 -22.82 10.36 -4.39
C TYR A 451 -24.24 10.65 -4.85
N VAL A 452 -25.21 9.80 -4.48
CA VAL A 452 -26.65 9.98 -4.74
C VAL A 452 -27.39 10.09 -3.40
N ALA A 453 -28.00 11.26 -3.16
CA ALA A 453 -28.64 11.67 -1.92
C ALA A 453 -29.95 12.44 -2.21
N GLY A 454 -30.59 12.99 -1.18
CA GLY A 454 -31.85 13.74 -1.32
C GLY A 454 -33.11 12.87 -1.31
N ALA A 455 -34.21 13.41 -1.86
CA ALA A 455 -35.51 12.72 -1.88
C ALA A 455 -35.54 11.58 -2.91
N SER A 456 -35.95 10.38 -2.49
CA SER A 456 -35.93 9.15 -3.31
C SER A 456 -34.56 8.89 -3.99
N PRO A 457 -33.47 8.77 -3.22
CA PRO A 457 -32.10 8.80 -3.74
C PRO A 457 -31.65 7.44 -4.30
N ASN A 458 -32.34 6.96 -5.33
CA ASN A 458 -32.11 5.67 -5.97
C ASN A 458 -31.19 5.79 -7.19
N PHE A 459 -30.39 4.76 -7.44
CA PHE A 459 -29.61 4.60 -8.67
C PHE A 459 -30.22 3.46 -9.49
N THR A 460 -30.62 3.74 -10.72
CA THR A 460 -31.22 2.74 -11.63
C THR A 460 -30.52 2.75 -12.98
N LEU A 461 -30.02 1.60 -13.39
CA LEU A 461 -29.52 1.31 -14.74
C LEU A 461 -30.40 0.21 -15.34
N SER A 462 -31.15 0.53 -16.40
CA SER A 462 -32.15 -0.38 -16.98
C SER A 462 -32.19 -0.35 -18.51
N LEU A 463 -32.99 -1.25 -19.10
CA LEU A 463 -33.30 -1.30 -20.54
C LEU A 463 -32.04 -1.28 -21.42
N TYR A 464 -31.23 -2.34 -21.32
CA TYR A 464 -30.02 -2.57 -22.12
C TYR A 464 -28.99 -1.42 -22.10
N SER A 465 -29.02 -0.60 -21.04
CA SER A 465 -28.01 0.42 -20.84
C SER A 465 -26.64 -0.22 -20.58
N THR A 466 -25.60 0.46 -21.04
CA THR A 466 -24.21 0.09 -20.78
C THR A 466 -23.57 1.15 -19.91
N LEU A 467 -23.01 0.76 -18.75
CA LEU A 467 -22.19 1.64 -17.92
C LEU A 467 -20.73 1.29 -18.12
N LYS A 468 -19.94 2.24 -18.60
CA LYS A 468 -18.50 2.12 -18.80
C LYS A 468 -17.73 3.02 -17.82
N VAL A 469 -16.61 2.52 -17.29
CA VAL A 469 -15.63 3.34 -16.56
C VAL A 469 -14.78 4.12 -17.56
N SER A 470 -14.56 5.42 -17.32
CA SER A 470 -13.72 6.23 -18.19
C SER A 470 -12.28 5.68 -18.28
N GLU A 471 -11.66 5.80 -19.45
CA GLU A 471 -10.23 5.52 -19.62
C GLU A 471 -9.36 6.54 -18.85
N SER A 472 -9.87 7.76 -18.61
CA SER A 472 -9.17 8.80 -17.84
C SER A 472 -8.98 8.46 -16.36
N LEU A 473 -9.64 7.42 -15.85
CA LEU A 473 -9.43 6.90 -14.50
C LEU A 473 -8.24 5.95 -14.39
N GLY A 474 -7.61 5.57 -15.51
CA GLY A 474 -6.51 4.61 -15.52
C GLY A 474 -6.90 3.33 -14.77
N CYS A 475 -6.11 2.94 -13.78
CA CYS A 475 -6.38 1.76 -12.97
C CYS A 475 -7.14 2.07 -11.64
N ARG A 476 -7.71 3.27 -11.48
CA ARG A 476 -8.50 3.65 -10.30
C ARG A 476 -9.96 3.21 -10.41
N ARG A 477 -10.43 2.45 -9.41
CA ARG A 477 -11.84 2.04 -9.28
C ARG A 477 -12.72 3.21 -8.78
N PRO A 478 -13.73 3.66 -9.54
CA PRO A 478 -14.68 4.66 -9.05
C PRO A 478 -15.69 4.02 -8.08
N THR A 479 -16.13 4.79 -7.08
CA THR A 479 -17.14 4.38 -6.10
C THR A 479 -18.41 5.19 -6.27
N ILE A 480 -19.54 4.50 -6.39
CA ILE A 480 -20.88 5.06 -6.50
C ILE A 480 -21.62 4.76 -5.20
N VAL A 481 -21.75 5.78 -4.36
CA VAL A 481 -22.44 5.71 -3.06
C VAL A 481 -23.85 6.24 -3.21
N VAL A 482 -24.83 5.51 -2.68
CA VAL A 482 -26.26 5.77 -2.88
C VAL A 482 -26.97 5.62 -1.55
N ASN A 483 -27.69 6.65 -1.11
CA ASN A 483 -28.48 6.55 0.13
C ASN A 483 -29.64 5.57 -0.02
N GLY A 484 -30.27 5.52 -1.20
CA GLY A 484 -31.38 4.64 -1.51
C GLY A 484 -30.95 3.32 -2.15
N LYS A 485 -31.86 2.75 -2.92
CA LYS A 485 -31.67 1.47 -3.60
C LYS A 485 -30.82 1.61 -4.87
N ILE A 486 -29.96 0.63 -5.11
CA ILE A 486 -29.24 0.44 -6.37
C ILE A 486 -29.93 -0.68 -7.15
N THR A 487 -30.29 -0.43 -8.40
CA THR A 487 -30.97 -1.38 -9.29
C THR A 487 -30.25 -1.45 -10.64
N ILE A 488 -29.70 -2.61 -10.96
CA ILE A 488 -29.11 -2.94 -12.26
C ILE A 488 -29.98 -4.03 -12.90
N THR A 489 -30.66 -3.71 -14.00
CA THR A 489 -31.63 -4.61 -14.65
C THR A 489 -31.37 -4.69 -16.14
N SER A 490 -31.16 -5.89 -16.68
CA SER A 490 -30.91 -6.11 -18.12
C SER A 490 -29.92 -5.10 -18.72
N SER A 491 -28.79 -4.89 -18.05
CA SER A 491 -27.82 -3.84 -18.35
C SER A 491 -26.39 -4.37 -18.15
N THR A 492 -25.42 -3.76 -18.81
CA THR A 492 -24.03 -4.23 -18.83
C THR A 492 -23.10 -3.23 -18.16
N ILE A 493 -22.19 -3.69 -17.29
CA ILE A 493 -21.12 -2.88 -16.73
C ILE A 493 -19.80 -3.31 -17.37
N VAL A 494 -19.21 -2.42 -18.16
CA VAL A 494 -18.02 -2.69 -18.97
C VAL A 494 -16.79 -2.08 -18.30
N PRO A 495 -15.70 -2.87 -18.08
CA PRO A 495 -14.46 -2.32 -17.56
C PRO A 495 -13.78 -1.38 -18.58
N ASN A 496 -12.93 -0.49 -18.09
CA ASN A 496 -11.98 0.24 -18.93
C ASN A 496 -10.79 -0.65 -19.35
N SER A 497 -9.84 -0.10 -20.09
CA SER A 497 -8.63 -0.82 -20.56
C SER A 497 -7.75 -1.40 -19.44
N CYS A 498 -7.77 -0.83 -18.23
CA CYS A 498 -7.13 -1.39 -17.03
C CYS A 498 -7.89 -2.58 -16.41
N GLY A 499 -9.05 -2.99 -16.96
CA GLY A 499 -9.90 -4.03 -16.38
C GLY A 499 -10.78 -3.54 -15.22
N VAL A 500 -10.94 -2.22 -15.06
CA VAL A 500 -11.57 -1.63 -13.87
C VAL A 500 -13.05 -1.34 -14.09
N THR A 501 -13.86 -1.85 -13.17
CA THR A 501 -15.31 -1.66 -13.00
C THR A 501 -15.61 -0.84 -11.72
N PRO A 502 -16.80 -0.21 -11.58
CA PRO A 502 -17.14 0.53 -10.38
C PRO A 502 -17.39 -0.35 -9.15
N ARG A 503 -17.31 0.29 -7.98
CA ARG A 503 -17.84 -0.19 -6.70
C ARG A 503 -19.16 0.52 -6.41
N PHE A 504 -20.19 -0.22 -6.04
CA PHE A 504 -21.50 0.29 -5.68
C PHE A 504 -21.73 0.10 -4.17
N ILE A 505 -22.18 1.14 -3.47
CA ILE A 505 -22.46 1.08 -2.03
C ILE A 505 -23.83 1.70 -1.75
N SER A 506 -24.82 0.88 -1.41
CA SER A 506 -26.12 1.34 -0.90
C SER A 506 -26.07 1.49 0.62
N PHE A 507 -26.51 2.64 1.11
CA PHE A 507 -26.74 2.92 2.54
C PHE A 507 -28.20 2.72 2.97
N LEU A 508 -29.04 2.12 2.11
CA LEU A 508 -30.45 1.90 2.42
C LEU A 508 -30.59 1.00 3.65
N SER A 509 -31.39 1.45 4.61
CA SER A 509 -31.73 0.74 5.84
C SER A 509 -33.18 1.04 6.25
N SER A 510 -33.70 0.28 7.22
CA SER A 510 -35.01 0.57 7.84
C SER A 510 -34.99 1.78 8.77
N ASP A 511 -33.82 2.35 9.06
CA ASP A 511 -33.66 3.62 9.76
C ASP A 511 -33.53 4.76 8.73
N ASN A 512 -34.63 5.47 8.48
CA ASN A 512 -34.62 6.59 7.55
C ASN A 512 -33.70 7.74 7.98
N VAL A 513 -33.36 7.88 9.26
CA VAL A 513 -32.39 8.90 9.73
C VAL A 513 -30.98 8.49 9.35
N CYS A 514 -30.61 7.22 9.59
CA CYS A 514 -29.31 6.69 9.18
C CYS A 514 -29.14 6.64 7.66
N THR A 515 -30.16 6.17 6.93
CA THR A 515 -30.21 6.11 5.45
C THR A 515 -29.91 7.48 4.83
N ASN A 516 -30.53 8.54 5.32
CA ASN A 516 -30.36 9.91 4.79
C ASN A 516 -29.20 10.70 5.42
N SER A 517 -28.52 10.15 6.42
CA SER A 517 -27.38 10.81 7.08
C SER A 517 -26.09 10.59 6.29
N ASP A 518 -25.41 11.68 5.95
CA ASP A 518 -24.09 11.69 5.32
C ASP A 518 -22.98 11.07 6.22
N THR A 519 -23.25 10.86 7.51
CA THR A 519 -22.25 10.41 8.50
C THR A 519 -22.56 9.08 9.16
N CYS A 520 -23.72 8.45 8.89
CA CYS A 520 -24.10 7.21 9.56
C CYS A 520 -23.23 6.02 9.15
N THR A 521 -22.59 5.38 10.13
CA THR A 521 -21.70 4.21 9.95
C THR A 521 -22.19 2.94 10.65
N SER A 522 -23.23 3.03 11.49
CA SER A 522 -23.83 1.89 12.21
C SER A 522 -25.31 2.12 12.52
N LEU A 523 -26.10 1.04 12.53
CA LEU A 523 -27.48 1.06 13.02
C LEU A 523 -27.49 0.86 14.54
N SER A 524 -28.00 1.86 15.27
CA SER A 524 -27.95 1.93 16.74
C SER A 524 -28.76 0.81 17.41
N THR A 525 -29.97 0.53 16.94
CA THR A 525 -30.89 -0.44 17.58
C THR A 525 -30.83 -1.83 16.93
N ALA A 526 -31.12 -2.86 17.74
CA ALA A 526 -31.33 -4.22 17.24
C ALA A 526 -32.50 -4.29 16.24
N ALA A 527 -33.55 -3.50 16.48
CA ALA A 527 -34.73 -3.46 15.61
C ALA A 527 -34.39 -2.99 14.20
N HIS A 528 -33.59 -1.93 14.06
CA HIS A 528 -33.14 -1.47 12.74
C HIS A 528 -32.24 -2.50 12.05
N ARG A 529 -31.33 -3.17 12.79
CA ARG A 529 -30.50 -4.25 12.22
C ARG A 529 -31.37 -5.43 11.75
N PHE A 530 -32.32 -5.87 12.57
CA PHE A 530 -33.22 -6.97 12.25
C PHE A 530 -34.07 -6.68 11.00
N SER A 531 -34.71 -5.51 10.94
CA SER A 531 -35.56 -5.15 9.79
C SER A 531 -34.76 -4.80 8.53
N SER A 532 -33.53 -4.29 8.65
CA SER A 532 -32.71 -3.98 7.47
C SER A 532 -32.14 -5.22 6.79
N LYS A 533 -31.99 -6.35 7.50
CA LYS A 533 -31.40 -7.58 6.95
C LYS A 533 -32.14 -8.16 5.74
N ASP A 534 -33.45 -7.91 5.62
CA ASP A 534 -34.27 -8.38 4.50
C ASP A 534 -34.60 -7.27 3.48
N LEU A 535 -34.28 -6.01 3.81
CA LEU A 535 -34.52 -4.85 2.95
C LEU A 535 -33.52 -4.83 1.80
N ILE A 536 -33.99 -4.81 0.55
CA ILE A 536 -33.12 -4.92 -0.63
C ILE A 536 -32.50 -3.57 -0.98
N GLY A 537 -31.25 -3.36 -0.55
CA GLY A 537 -30.43 -2.18 -0.87
C GLY A 537 -29.80 -2.24 -2.26
N VAL A 538 -29.46 -3.44 -2.73
CA VAL A 538 -28.94 -3.66 -4.09
C VAL A 538 -29.68 -4.80 -4.78
N THR A 539 -30.13 -4.56 -6.02
CA THR A 539 -30.64 -5.60 -6.93
C THR A 539 -29.84 -5.60 -8.23
N ASN A 540 -29.38 -6.79 -8.65
CA ASN A 540 -28.79 -7.04 -9.97
C ASN A 540 -29.55 -8.19 -10.65
N ASN A 541 -30.32 -7.93 -11.71
CA ASN A 541 -31.26 -8.93 -12.25
C ASN A 541 -31.49 -8.89 -13.78
N MET A 542 -32.18 -9.94 -14.27
CA MET A 542 -32.65 -10.08 -15.65
C MET A 542 -31.52 -10.07 -16.70
N TYR A 543 -30.60 -11.02 -16.57
CA TYR A 543 -29.44 -11.20 -17.47
C TYR A 543 -28.51 -9.98 -17.57
N SER A 544 -28.48 -9.13 -16.54
CA SER A 544 -27.47 -8.09 -16.42
C SER A 544 -26.07 -8.69 -16.27
N ASP A 545 -25.13 -8.18 -17.07
CA ASP A 545 -23.71 -8.53 -16.93
C ASP A 545 -23.00 -7.43 -16.13
N ALA A 546 -22.78 -7.71 -14.85
CA ALA A 546 -21.96 -6.89 -13.96
C ALA A 546 -20.67 -7.63 -13.55
N ASN A 547 -20.11 -8.45 -14.45
CA ASN A 547 -18.87 -9.19 -14.20
C ASN A 547 -17.75 -8.25 -13.73
N ASN A 548 -17.04 -8.66 -12.68
CA ASN A 548 -16.01 -7.87 -11.98
C ASN A 548 -16.49 -6.61 -11.23
N ALA A 549 -17.74 -6.16 -11.34
CA ALA A 549 -18.27 -5.11 -10.46
C ALA A 549 -18.34 -5.59 -8.99
N ALA A 550 -18.36 -4.63 -8.06
CA ALA A 550 -18.47 -4.91 -6.63
C ALA A 550 -19.72 -4.23 -6.05
N PHE A 551 -20.60 -4.98 -5.39
CA PHE A 551 -21.85 -4.46 -4.79
C PHE A 551 -21.88 -4.61 -3.27
N TYR A 552 -22.13 -3.50 -2.57
CA TYR A 552 -22.27 -3.44 -1.12
C TYR A 552 -23.65 -2.90 -0.73
N ALA A 553 -24.44 -3.71 -0.03
CA ALA A 553 -25.60 -3.25 0.73
C ALA A 553 -25.19 -3.03 2.19
N TYR A 554 -24.78 -1.81 2.55
CA TYR A 554 -24.04 -1.51 3.79
C TYR A 554 -24.77 -1.98 5.06
N PHE A 555 -26.07 -1.72 5.12
CA PHE A 555 -26.96 -2.14 6.21
C PHE A 555 -28.00 -3.20 5.79
N SER A 556 -28.02 -3.56 4.51
CA SER A 556 -29.16 -4.16 3.82
C SER A 556 -28.80 -5.45 3.07
N LYS A 557 -29.77 -5.98 2.34
CA LYS A 557 -29.65 -7.16 1.47
C LYS A 557 -29.10 -6.80 0.08
N ASN A 558 -28.19 -7.63 -0.44
CA ASN A 558 -27.97 -7.75 -1.89
C ASN A 558 -28.83 -8.88 -2.46
N GLU A 559 -29.38 -8.65 -3.63
CA GLU A 559 -30.12 -9.65 -4.38
C GLU A 559 -29.59 -9.73 -5.80
N VAL A 560 -29.09 -10.91 -6.19
CA VAL A 560 -28.65 -11.19 -7.57
C VAL A 560 -29.56 -12.28 -8.13
N ALA A 561 -30.25 -12.01 -9.23
CA ALA A 561 -31.34 -12.86 -9.69
C ALA A 561 -31.45 -13.02 -11.22
N SER A 562 -32.19 -14.02 -11.66
CA SER A 562 -32.71 -14.15 -13.04
C SER A 562 -31.63 -14.03 -14.13
N GLY A 563 -30.60 -14.86 -14.04
CA GLY A 563 -29.51 -14.95 -15.02
C GLY A 563 -28.43 -13.87 -14.89
N ALA A 564 -28.54 -12.95 -13.92
CA ALA A 564 -27.53 -11.92 -13.72
C ALA A 564 -26.18 -12.47 -13.26
N ALA A 565 -25.11 -11.82 -13.72
CA ALA A 565 -23.73 -12.14 -13.37
C ALA A 565 -23.05 -11.00 -12.60
N THR A 566 -22.18 -11.32 -11.64
CA THR A 566 -21.36 -10.31 -10.94
C THR A 566 -20.07 -10.86 -10.33
N GLY A 567 -19.20 -9.94 -9.88
CA GLY A 567 -17.94 -10.22 -9.19
C GLY A 567 -18.09 -10.30 -7.67
N ALA A 568 -17.78 -9.21 -6.96
CA ALA A 568 -17.69 -9.21 -5.50
C ALA A 568 -18.98 -8.71 -4.82
N LEU A 569 -19.36 -9.34 -3.71
CA LEU A 569 -20.53 -8.96 -2.91
C LEU A 569 -20.18 -8.73 -1.44
N ALA A 570 -20.72 -7.68 -0.85
CA ALA A 570 -20.73 -7.47 0.60
C ALA A 570 -22.12 -7.02 1.04
N GLY A 571 -22.62 -7.44 2.20
CA GLY A 571 -23.86 -6.86 2.73
C GLY A 571 -24.36 -7.51 4.01
N HIS A 572 -25.36 -6.92 4.64
CA HIS A 572 -25.90 -7.46 5.88
C HIS A 572 -26.56 -8.84 5.67
N SER A 573 -27.19 -9.04 4.51
CA SER A 573 -27.48 -10.35 3.93
C SER A 573 -27.20 -10.36 2.42
N ILE A 574 -27.12 -11.57 1.84
CA ILE A 574 -26.96 -11.77 0.39
C ILE A 574 -27.89 -12.92 -0.05
N SER A 575 -28.58 -12.74 -1.17
CA SER A 575 -29.43 -13.75 -1.80
C SER A 575 -29.10 -13.88 -3.28
N LEU A 576 -28.89 -15.11 -3.72
CA LEU A 576 -28.64 -15.48 -5.11
C LEU A 576 -29.77 -16.38 -5.59
N SER A 577 -30.33 -16.14 -6.78
CA SER A 577 -31.39 -16.98 -7.37
C SER A 577 -31.28 -17.02 -8.89
N SER A 578 -30.89 -18.16 -9.46
CA SER A 578 -30.52 -18.29 -10.88
C SER A 578 -29.40 -17.32 -11.28
N ALA A 579 -28.45 -17.05 -10.38
CA ALA A 579 -27.37 -16.07 -10.54
C ALA A 579 -25.97 -16.71 -10.62
N ILE A 580 -25.07 -16.09 -11.38
CA ILE A 580 -23.68 -16.55 -11.53
C ILE A 580 -22.73 -15.54 -10.88
N ILE A 581 -22.03 -15.97 -9.83
CA ILE A 581 -20.99 -15.16 -9.19
C ILE A 581 -19.63 -15.69 -9.63
N ARG A 582 -18.85 -14.85 -10.30
CA ARG A 582 -17.50 -15.19 -10.76
C ARG A 582 -16.49 -14.62 -9.78
N LEU A 583 -15.95 -15.48 -8.93
CA LEU A 583 -14.81 -15.20 -8.07
C LEU A 583 -13.55 -15.23 -8.96
N SER A 584 -13.30 -14.14 -9.68
CA SER A 584 -11.97 -13.88 -10.25
C SER A 584 -11.01 -13.48 -9.12
N ASP A 585 -9.70 -13.63 -9.37
CA ASP A 585 -8.64 -13.02 -8.56
C ASP A 585 -8.68 -11.49 -8.76
N LEU A 586 -9.76 -10.87 -8.28
CA LEU A 586 -9.93 -9.42 -8.24
C LEU A 586 -8.81 -8.86 -7.37
N GLY A 587 -7.78 -8.34 -8.03
CA GLY A 587 -6.72 -7.57 -7.38
C GLY A 587 -7.36 -6.52 -6.49
N THR A 588 -7.23 -6.71 -5.17
CA THR A 588 -7.76 -5.83 -4.13
C THR A 588 -9.29 -5.66 -4.18
N GLY A 589 -10.01 -6.64 -3.62
CA GLY A 589 -11.43 -6.50 -3.30
C GLY A 589 -11.66 -5.60 -2.08
N TRP A 590 -12.79 -4.89 -2.09
CA TRP A 590 -13.30 -3.96 -1.05
C TRP A 590 -12.38 -2.84 -0.55
#